data_AF-A0A328E0D9-F1
#
_entry.id   AF-A0A328E0D9-F1
#
_cell.length_a   1.000
_cell.length_b   1.000
_cell.length_c   1.000
_cell.angle_alpha   90.00
_cell.angle_beta   90.00
_cell.angle_gamma   90.00
#
_symmetry.space_group_name_H-M   'P 1'
#
loop_
_entity.id
_entity.type
_entity.pdbx_description
1 polymer ?
#
loop_
_entity_poly.entity_id
_entity_poly.type
_entity_poly.pdbx_seq_one_letter_code
_entity_poly.pdbx_strand_id
1 'polypeptide(L)'
;MLGGCTSQMGYRCGDSIVHHNQNRIYDQFNIKTVLGDLVWNATRPGGFYKTTAGSGGSNTVYGLFICRGDVSLADCQSCIKDAAKEVCG
;
A
#
# COMPACT_ATOMS: atom_id res chain seq x y z
N MET A 1 4.37 -26.65 1.19
CA MET A 1 3.30 -25.69 1.53
C MET A 1 3.84 -24.31 1.24
N LEU A 2 3.41 -23.69 0.14
CA LEU A 2 3.78 -22.29 -0.15
C LEU A 2 3.12 -21.44 0.94
N GLY A 3 3.93 -20.74 1.73
CA GLY A 3 3.45 -19.92 2.85
C GLY A 3 2.38 -18.94 2.35
N GLY A 4 1.21 -18.99 2.98
CA GLY A 4 0.12 -18.08 2.67
C GLY A 4 0.52 -16.63 2.99
N CYS A 5 -0.23 -15.69 2.44
CA CYS A 5 -0.08 -14.25 2.64
C CYS A 5 -0.19 -13.76 4.09
N THR A 6 -0.42 -14.67 5.05
CA THR A 6 -0.75 -14.39 6.45
C THR A 6 0.46 -14.33 7.37
N SER A 7 1.65 -14.72 6.91
CA SER A 7 2.89 -14.56 7.67
C SER A 7 3.46 -13.16 7.42
N GLN A 8 3.09 -12.20 8.27
CA GLN A 8 3.63 -10.84 8.23
C GLN A 8 5.13 -10.88 8.57
N MET A 9 5.99 -10.46 7.63
CA MET A 9 7.45 -10.39 7.88
C MET A 9 7.85 -9.18 8.74
N GLY A 10 6.97 -8.17 8.82
CA GLY A 10 7.13 -6.97 9.65
C GLY A 10 6.47 -5.74 9.03
N TYR A 11 6.19 -4.73 9.85
CA TYR A 11 5.71 -3.42 9.41
C TYR A 11 6.58 -2.31 10.02
N ARG A 12 6.69 -1.17 9.33
CA ARG A 12 7.36 0.03 9.83
C ARG A 12 6.46 1.22 9.57
N CYS A 13 6.06 1.91 10.64
CA CYS A 13 5.47 3.23 10.54
C CYS A 13 6.58 4.26 10.68
N GLY A 14 6.60 5.29 9.82
CA GLY A 14 7.49 6.43 10.04
C GLY A 14 6.96 7.29 11.18
N ASP A 15 7.79 7.63 12.16
CA ASP A 15 7.43 8.60 13.18
C ASP A 15 7.27 9.98 12.53
N SER A 16 6.10 10.60 12.70
CA SER A 16 5.84 11.98 12.27
C SER A 16 6.63 12.98 13.12
N ILE A 17 7.96 13.04 13.00
CA ILE A 17 8.75 14.19 13.44
C ILE A 17 8.68 15.31 12.41
N VAL A 18 7.46 15.75 12.08
CA VAL A 18 7.20 17.10 11.57
C VAL A 18 5.86 17.57 12.15
N HIS A 19 5.95 18.34 13.24
CA HIS A 19 4.85 19.18 13.70
C HIS A 19 4.57 20.28 12.66
N HIS A 20 3.70 20.00 11.70
CA HIS A 20 2.91 21.06 11.08
C HIS A 20 1.44 20.73 11.30
N ASN A 21 0.78 21.58 12.10
CA ASN A 21 -0.65 21.53 12.47
C ASN A 21 -1.58 21.75 11.26
N GLN A 22 -1.36 21.08 10.13
CA GLN A 22 -2.18 21.18 8.94
C GLN A 22 -2.29 19.80 8.26
N ASN A 23 -3.52 19.28 8.15
CA ASN A 23 -3.99 18.30 7.16
C ASN A 23 -3.90 16.76 7.37
N ARG A 24 -3.97 16.24 8.60
CA ARG A 24 -4.17 14.79 8.85
C ARG A 24 -5.35 14.14 8.08
N ILE A 25 -6.36 14.93 7.68
CA ILE A 25 -7.54 14.44 6.94
C ILE A 25 -7.19 14.10 5.47
N TYR A 26 -6.30 14.86 4.84
CA TYR A 26 -5.92 14.66 3.43
C TYR A 26 -4.99 13.47 3.28
N ASP A 27 -4.12 13.25 4.26
CA ASP A 27 -3.26 12.07 4.34
C ASP A 27 -4.11 10.80 4.37
N GLN A 28 -5.14 10.75 5.23
CA GLN A 28 -6.00 9.57 5.35
C GLN A 28 -6.76 9.25 4.05
N PHE A 29 -7.30 10.26 3.37
CA PHE A 29 -8.03 10.05 2.11
C PHE A 29 -7.09 9.55 1.01
N ASN A 30 -5.94 10.22 0.83
CA ASN A 30 -4.98 9.86 -0.20
C ASN A 30 -4.33 8.48 0.08
N ILE A 31 -4.08 8.13 1.35
CA ILE A 31 -3.66 6.79 1.76
C ILE A 31 -4.72 5.76 1.35
N LYS A 32 -6.00 5.99 1.67
CA LYS A 32 -7.08 5.06 1.28
C LYS A 32 -7.20 4.91 -0.24
N THR A 33 -7.07 5.99 -1.00
CA THR A 33 -7.04 5.95 -2.47
C THR A 33 -5.89 5.11 -2.98
N VAL A 34 -4.67 5.37 -2.50
CA VAL A 34 -3.47 4.62 -2.89
C VAL A 34 -3.62 3.13 -2.55
N LEU A 35 -4.09 2.79 -1.35
CA LEU A 35 -4.30 1.40 -0.95
C LEU A 35 -5.34 0.69 -1.83
N GLY A 36 -6.45 1.36 -2.14
CA GLY A 36 -7.47 0.83 -3.04
C GLY A 36 -6.93 0.56 -4.45
N ASP A 37 -6.18 1.51 -5.00
CA ASP A 37 -5.52 1.38 -6.29
C ASP A 37 -4.52 0.21 -6.33
N LEU A 38 -3.72 0.04 -5.27
CA LEU A 38 -2.76 -1.06 -5.18
C LEU A 38 -3.47 -2.42 -5.18
N VAL A 39 -4.54 -2.57 -4.39
CA VAL A 39 -5.33 -3.83 -4.32
C VAL A 39 -6.03 -4.12 -5.64
N TRP A 40 -6.59 -3.10 -6.29
CA TRP A 40 -7.27 -3.24 -7.58
C TRP A 40 -6.30 -3.67 -8.69
N ASN A 41 -5.10 -3.09 -8.72
CA ASN A 41 -4.11 -3.35 -9.76
C ASN A 41 -3.18 -4.53 -9.45
N ALA A 42 -3.37 -5.25 -8.34
CA ALA A 42 -2.59 -6.43 -7.98
C ALA A 42 -2.78 -7.63 -8.94
N THR A 43 -3.84 -7.60 -9.75
CA THR A 43 -4.09 -8.59 -10.81
C THR A 43 -3.39 -8.28 -12.12
N ARG A 44 -2.64 -7.17 -12.23
CA ARG A 44 -1.90 -6.84 -13.45
C ARG A 44 -0.73 -7.80 -13.66
N PRO A 45 -0.47 -8.22 -14.91
CA PRO A 45 0.73 -8.97 -15.25
C PRO A 45 2.00 -8.21 -14.81
N GLY A 46 2.99 -8.95 -14.32
CA GLY A 46 4.28 -8.40 -13.89
C GLY A 46 4.44 -8.23 -12.37
N GLY A 47 3.38 -8.43 -11.58
CA GLY A 47 3.49 -8.49 -10.11
C GLY A 47 4.01 -7.21 -9.47
N PHE A 48 3.84 -6.05 -10.13
CA PHE A 48 4.29 -4.76 -9.66
C PHE A 48 3.34 -3.66 -10.14
N TYR A 49 3.06 -2.69 -9.26
CA TYR A 49 2.32 -1.49 -9.60
C TYR A 49 2.72 -0.33 -8.69
N LYS A 50 2.63 0.89 -9.20
CA LYS A 50 2.81 2.13 -8.44
C LYS A 50 1.64 3.08 -8.70
N THR A 51 1.25 3.83 -7.69
CA THR A 51 0.19 4.84 -7.77
C THR A 51 0.52 6.03 -6.88
N THR A 52 -0.22 7.12 -7.07
CA THR A 52 -0.02 8.36 -6.34
C THR A 52 -1.37 9.05 -6.17
N ALA A 53 -1.63 9.62 -5.00
CA ALA A 53 -2.83 10.43 -4.74
C ALA A 53 -2.44 11.75 -4.07
N GLY A 54 -3.13 12.83 -4.42
CA GLY A 54 -2.89 14.18 -3.91
C GLY A 54 -2.57 15.19 -5.00
N SER A 55 -2.78 16.48 -4.70
CA SER A 55 -2.67 17.58 -5.66
C SER A 55 -1.32 18.33 -5.60
N GLY A 56 -0.28 17.70 -5.06
CA GLY A 56 1.05 18.30 -4.91
C GLY A 56 1.36 18.77 -3.48
N GLY A 57 2.66 18.94 -3.19
CA GLY A 57 3.15 19.38 -1.89
C GLY A 57 3.13 18.29 -0.81
N SER A 58 2.93 18.68 0.44
CA SER A 58 2.98 17.79 1.61
C SER A 58 1.87 16.75 1.68
N ASN A 59 0.82 16.88 0.86
CA ASN A 59 -0.35 16.00 0.90
C ASN A 59 -0.30 14.87 -0.14
N THR A 60 0.81 14.76 -0.90
CA THR A 60 0.96 13.71 -1.92
C THR A 60 1.43 12.40 -1.28
N VAL A 61 0.64 11.34 -1.47
CA VAL A 61 0.96 9.98 -1.02
C VAL A 61 1.40 9.15 -2.21
N TYR A 62 2.53 8.47 -2.07
CA TYR A 62 3.07 7.54 -3.06
C TYR A 62 2.96 6.12 -2.51
N GLY A 63 2.55 5.17 -3.35
CA GLY A 63 2.49 3.76 -2.97
C GLY A 63 2.90 2.85 -4.11
N LEU A 64 3.45 1.70 -3.75
CA LEU A 64 3.80 0.61 -4.67
C LEU A 64 3.63 -0.74 -3.99
N PHE A 65 3.46 -1.79 -4.79
CA PHE A 65 3.61 -3.16 -4.32
C PHE A 65 4.53 -3.94 -5.24
N ILE A 66 5.13 -5.01 -4.71
CA ILE A 66 5.81 -6.04 -5.48
C ILE A 66 5.41 -7.43 -4.96
N CYS A 67 5.03 -8.30 -5.87
CA CYS A 67 4.71 -9.70 -5.59
C CYS A 67 5.90 -10.59 -5.95
N ARG A 68 6.00 -11.72 -5.27
CA ARG A 68 7.03 -12.73 -5.56
C ARG A 68 6.76 -13.35 -6.93
N GLY A 69 7.79 -13.60 -7.74
CA GLY A 69 7.61 -14.01 -9.15
C GLY A 69 7.02 -15.41 -9.37
N ASP A 70 6.93 -16.23 -8.33
CA ASP A 70 6.45 -17.61 -8.33
C ASP A 70 5.01 -17.77 -7.78
N VAL A 71 4.33 -16.67 -7.44
CA VAL A 71 2.94 -16.71 -6.95
C VAL A 71 1.95 -16.34 -8.05
N SER A 72 0.72 -16.85 -7.95
CA SER A 72 -0.34 -16.48 -8.88
C SER A 72 -0.77 -15.02 -8.68
N LEU A 73 -1.38 -14.42 -9.71
CA LEU A 73 -1.94 -13.06 -9.60
C LEU A 73 -3.06 -12.97 -8.54
N ALA A 74 -3.78 -14.07 -8.31
CA ALA A 74 -4.81 -14.15 -7.27
C ALA A 74 -4.19 -14.15 -5.87
N ASP A 75 -3.13 -14.94 -5.66
CA ASP A 75 -2.40 -14.96 -4.39
C ASP A 75 -1.73 -13.61 -4.12
N CYS A 76 -1.13 -13.01 -5.15
CA CYS A 76 -0.59 -11.65 -5.11
C CYS A 76 -1.65 -10.66 -4.64
N GLN A 77 -2.84 -10.64 -5.27
CA GLN A 77 -3.92 -9.74 -4.86
C GLN A 77 -4.39 -9.99 -3.43
N SER A 78 -4.48 -11.25 -2.99
CA SER A 78 -4.81 -11.57 -1.60
C SER A 78 -3.78 -10.99 -0.64
N CYS A 79 -2.49 -11.15 -0.95
CA CYS A 79 -1.39 -10.60 -0.16
C CYS A 79 -1.45 -9.07 -0.08
N ILE A 80 -1.68 -8.39 -1.21
CA ILE A 80 -1.77 -6.92 -1.21
C ILE A 80 -3.00 -6.46 -0.42
N LYS A 81 -4.11 -7.19 -0.48
CA LYS A 81 -5.32 -6.88 0.28
C LYS A 81 -5.12 -7.03 1.79
N ASP A 82 -4.38 -8.04 2.23
CA ASP A 82 -4.08 -8.21 3.65
C ASP A 82 -3.05 -7.19 4.14
N ALA A 83 -1.97 -6.96 3.38
CA ALA A 83 -0.99 -5.92 3.68
C ALA A 83 -1.64 -4.53 3.78
N ALA A 84 -2.59 -4.20 2.90
CA ALA A 84 -3.30 -2.92 2.93
C ALA A 84 -4.13 -2.68 4.22
N LYS A 85 -4.50 -3.74 4.96
CA LYS A 85 -5.17 -3.61 6.27
C LYS A 85 -4.20 -3.31 7.40
N GLU A 86 -2.93 -3.63 7.21
CA GLU A 86 -1.87 -3.49 8.22
C GLU A 86 -1.04 -2.20 8.04
N VAL A 87 -1.18 -1.51 6.91
CA VAL A 87 -0.53 -0.22 6.67
C VAL A 87 -0.99 0.80 7.70
N CYS A 88 -0.03 1.52 8.28
CA CYS A 88 -0.26 2.59 9.24
C CYS A 88 -1.05 3.71 8.56
N GLY A 89 -2.16 4.12 9.16
CA GLY A 89 -3.07 5.15 8.66
C GLY A 89 -3.23 6.32 9.62
#